data_AF-A0A2T1DDU5-F1
#
_entry.id   AF-A0A2T1DDU5-F1
#
_cell.length_a   1.000
_cell.length_b   1.000
_cell.length_c   1.000
_cell.angle_alpha   90.00
_cell.angle_beta   90.00
_cell.angle_gamma   90.00
#
_symmetry.space_group_name_H-M   'P 1'
#
loop_
_entity.id
_entity.type
_entity.pdbx_description
1 polymer ?
#
loop_
_entity_poly.entity_id
_entity_poly.type
_entity_poly.pdbx_seq_one_letter_code
_entity_poly.pdbx_strand_id
1 'polypeptide(L)'
;MQTYEEILTLVQKLNLDDRFRLLEDLRLLIYEPVMVEGTDEVMPAEVIAESDAALRDYQAGRDPGLASAALKKKLFGRDVG
;
A
#
# COMPACT_ATOMS: atom_id res chain seq x y z
N MET A 1 14.23 16.26 -7.82
CA MET A 1 13.30 15.50 -6.96
C MET A 1 14.08 14.28 -6.50
N GLN A 2 14.22 14.05 -5.20
CA GLN A 2 14.97 12.90 -4.68
C GLN A 2 14.17 11.61 -4.90
N THR A 3 14.84 10.52 -5.24
CA THR A 3 14.21 9.20 -5.39
C THR A 3 13.96 8.54 -4.03
N TYR A 4 13.06 7.56 -4.00
CA TYR A 4 12.79 6.79 -2.77
C TYR A 4 14.06 6.18 -2.18
N GLU A 5 14.93 5.61 -3.02
CA GLU A 5 16.18 4.97 -2.57
C GLU A 5 17.18 5.98 -1.98
N GLU A 6 17.23 7.19 -2.53
CA GLU A 6 18.07 8.27 -2.00
C GLU A 6 17.57 8.72 -0.62
N ILE A 7 16.25 8.86 -0.44
CA ILE A 7 15.64 9.21 0.85
C ILE A 7 15.87 8.09 1.87
N LEU A 8 15.67 6.83 1.48
CA LEU A 8 15.90 5.68 2.36
C LEU A 8 17.36 5.63 2.85
N THR A 9 18.31 5.87 1.95
CA THR A 9 19.74 5.92 2.28
C THR A 9 20.05 7.04 3.27
N LEU A 10 19.38 8.20 3.15
CA LEU A 10 19.55 9.32 4.08
C LEU A 10 18.99 8.99 5.47
N VAL A 11 17.80 8.39 5.53
CA VAL A 11 17.17 7.96 6.80
C VAL A 11 18.00 6.89 7.51
N GLN A 12 18.61 5.97 6.76
CA GLN A 12 19.50 4.95 7.31
C GLN A 12 20.79 5.53 7.93
N LYS A 13 21.19 6.74 7.58
CA LYS A 13 22.35 7.40 8.20
C LYS A 13 22.02 8.11 9.52
N LEU A 14 20.75 8.27 9.84
CA LEU A 14 20.30 8.85 11.11
C LEU A 14 20.52 7.88 12.26
N ASN A 15 20.80 8.42 13.45
CA ASN A 15 20.80 7.65 14.70
C ASN A 15 19.36 7.27 15.09
N LEU A 16 19.24 6.42 16.11
CA LEU A 16 17.94 5.88 16.53
C LEU A 16 16.95 6.98 16.96
N ASP A 17 17.43 7.97 17.72
CA ASP A 17 16.60 9.05 18.27
C ASP A 17 16.06 9.95 17.15
N ASP A 18 16.89 10.28 16.17
CA ASP A 18 16.52 11.10 15.02
C ASP A 18 15.55 10.35 14.10
N ARG A 19 15.66 9.02 13.98
CA ARG A 19 14.67 8.21 13.26
C ARG A 19 13.32 8.20 13.96
N PHE A 20 13.30 8.13 15.30
CA PHE A 20 12.05 8.20 16.06
C PHE A 20 11.37 9.57 15.93
N ARG A 21 12.14 10.66 16.01
CA ARG A 21 11.62 12.02 15.76
C ARG A 21 11.04 12.18 14.36
N LEU A 22 11.77 11.72 13.35
CA LEU A 22 11.29 11.72 11.97
C LEU A 22 9.99 10.93 11.81
N LEU A 23 9.86 9.79 12.49
CA LEU A 23 8.64 8.99 12.46
C LEU A 23 7.46 9.74 13.11
N GLU A 24 7.68 10.45 14.22
CA GLU A 24 6.65 11.27 14.85
C GLU A 24 6.22 12.43 13.93
N ASP A 25 7.17 13.11 13.30
CA ASP A 25 6.89 14.21 12.36
C ASP A 25 6.11 13.71 11.13
N LEU A 26 6.51 12.56 10.57
CA LEU A 26 5.82 11.93 9.44
C LEU A 26 4.41 11.47 9.84
N ARG A 27 4.23 10.95 11.06
CA ARG A 27 2.90 10.57 11.57
C ARG A 27 1.96 11.77 11.61
N LEU A 28 2.46 12.95 11.97
CA LEU A 28 1.67 14.19 12.00
C LEU A 28 1.29 14.66 10.59
N LEU A 29 2.15 14.42 9.59
CA LEU A 29 1.88 14.74 8.18
C LEU A 29 0.90 13.78 7.49
N ILE A 30 0.83 12.52 7.93
CA ILE A 30 -0.05 11.50 7.35
C ILE A 30 -1.53 11.72 7.75
N TYR A 31 -1.81 12.60 8.71
CA TYR A 31 -3.17 12.82 9.24
C TYR A 31 -3.84 14.10 8.72
N GLU A 32 -3.75 14.36 7.43
CA GLU A 32 -4.74 15.20 6.74
C GLU A 32 -5.53 14.32 5.77
N PRO A 33 -6.71 13.78 6.18
CA PRO A 33 -7.62 13.21 5.21
C PRO A 33 -7.99 14.31 4.22
N VAL A 34 -7.57 14.15 2.96
CA VAL A 34 -8.07 14.96 1.86
C VAL A 34 -9.52 14.57 1.66
N MET A 35 -10.42 15.27 2.32
CA MET A 35 -11.85 15.16 2.10
C MET A 35 -12.14 15.76 0.72
N VAL A 36 -12.18 14.92 -0.30
CA VAL A 36 -12.62 15.33 -1.65
C VAL A 36 -14.13 15.45 -1.61
N GLU A 37 -14.63 16.68 -1.66
CA GLU A 37 -16.07 16.97 -1.64
C GLU A 37 -16.72 16.35 -2.91
N GLY A 38 -17.65 15.41 -2.73
CA GLY A 38 -18.42 14.79 -3.82
C GLY A 38 -17.98 13.40 -4.31
N THR A 39 -17.04 12.73 -3.64
CA THR A 39 -16.69 11.32 -3.91
C THR A 39 -17.17 10.41 -2.79
N ASP A 40 -18.48 10.34 -2.58
CA ASP A 40 -19.01 9.06 -2.11
C ASP A 40 -18.67 8.07 -3.23
N GLU A 41 -17.55 7.37 -3.12
CA GLU A 41 -17.17 6.31 -4.04
C GLU A 41 -18.23 5.20 -3.89
N VAL A 42 -19.31 5.34 -4.66
CA VAL A 42 -20.38 4.35 -4.73
C VAL A 42 -19.82 3.18 -5.53
N MET A 43 -19.26 2.20 -4.81
CA MET A 43 -18.92 0.92 -5.40
C MET A 43 -20.21 0.20 -5.83
N PRO A 44 -20.33 -0.23 -7.09
CA PRO A 44 -21.47 -1.04 -7.53
C PRO A 44 -21.58 -2.33 -6.71
N ALA A 45 -22.80 -2.76 -6.42
CA ALA A 45 -23.04 -3.97 -5.63
C ALA A 45 -22.43 -5.22 -6.28
N GLU A 46 -22.32 -5.22 -7.61
CA GLU A 46 -21.72 -6.29 -8.40
C GLU A 46 -20.22 -6.42 -8.13
N VAL A 47 -19.51 -5.29 -7.98
CA VAL A 47 -18.08 -5.27 -7.67
C VAL A 47 -17.82 -5.82 -6.26
N ILE A 48 -18.70 -5.49 -5.31
CA ILE A 48 -18.63 -6.04 -3.96
C ILE A 48 -18.89 -7.55 -3.97
N ALA A 49 -19.92 -7.99 -4.70
CA ALA A 49 -20.25 -9.41 -4.81
C ALA A 49 -19.14 -10.24 -5.48
N GLU A 50 -18.48 -9.70 -6.51
CA GLU A 50 -17.33 -10.33 -7.15
C GLU A 50 -16.14 -10.44 -6.18
N SER A 51 -15.87 -9.37 -5.41
CA SER A 51 -14.81 -9.37 -4.40
C SER A 51 -15.06 -10.40 -3.29
N ASP A 52 -16.29 -10.49 -2.80
CA ASP A 52 -16.70 -11.48 -1.79
C ASP A 52 -16.58 -12.92 -2.31
N ALA A 53 -16.94 -13.15 -3.57
CA ALA A 53 -16.80 -14.46 -4.19
C ALA A 53 -15.32 -14.88 -4.30
N ALA A 54 -14.47 -13.99 -4.80
CA ALA A 54 -13.03 -14.23 -4.91
C ALA A 54 -12.40 -14.52 -3.54
N LEU A 55 -12.79 -13.78 -2.50
CA LEU A 55 -12.30 -14.02 -1.14
C LEU A 55 -12.71 -15.40 -0.61
N ARG A 56 -13.96 -15.82 -0.83
CA ARG A 56 -14.44 -17.14 -0.42
C ARG A 56 -13.71 -18.27 -1.15
N ASP A 57 -13.40 -18.08 -2.43
CA ASP A 57 -12.65 -19.08 -3.20
C ASP A 57 -11.20 -19.21 -2.75
N TYR A 58 -10.55 -18.10 -2.39
CA TYR A 58 -9.23 -18.11 -1.77
C TYR A 58 -9.25 -18.85 -0.42
N GLN A 59 -10.21 -18.53 0.45
CA GLN A 59 -10.36 -19.20 1.75
C GLN A 59 -10.68 -20.69 1.65
N ALA A 60 -11.45 -21.09 0.62
CA ALA A 60 -11.76 -22.48 0.33
C ALA A 60 -10.60 -23.24 -0.35
N GLY A 61 -9.48 -22.57 -0.63
CA GLY A 61 -8.33 -23.15 -1.35
C GLY A 61 -8.62 -23.49 -2.82
N ARG A 62 -9.71 -22.96 -3.37
CA ARG A 62 -10.06 -23.09 -4.80
C ARG A 62 -9.28 -22.11 -5.66
N ASP A 63 -8.91 -20.97 -5.08
CA ASP A 63 -7.97 -20.02 -5.67
C ASP A 63 -6.65 -20.05 -4.87
N PRO A 64 -5.52 -20.50 -5.48
CA PRO A 64 -4.21 -20.48 -4.82
C PRO A 64 -3.65 -19.06 -4.64
N GLY A 65 -4.31 -18.05 -5.20
CA GLY A 65 -3.87 -16.67 -5.18
C GLY A 65 -2.65 -16.42 -6.07
N LEU A 66 -2.08 -15.22 -5.93
CA LEU A 66 -0.86 -14.82 -6.63
C LEU A 66 0.33 -14.85 -5.67
N ALA A 67 1.44 -15.44 -6.12
CA ALA A 67 2.71 -15.31 -5.42
C ALA A 67 3.08 -13.82 -5.30
N SER A 68 3.62 -13.42 -4.15
CA SER A 68 3.99 -12.03 -3.87
C SER A 68 4.87 -11.41 -4.98
N ALA A 69 5.85 -12.15 -5.48
CA ALA A 69 6.70 -11.71 -6.59
C ALA A 69 5.90 -11.44 -7.88
N ALA A 70 4.93 -12.32 -8.21
CA ALA A 70 4.08 -12.17 -9.38
C ALA A 70 3.12 -10.96 -9.23
N LEU A 71 2.59 -10.74 -8.02
CA LEU A 71 1.77 -9.57 -7.71
C LEU A 71 2.58 -8.26 -7.85
N LYS A 72 3.78 -8.22 -7.25
CA LYS A 72 4.69 -7.07 -7.36
C LYS A 72 5.02 -6.75 -8.83
N LYS A 73 5.30 -7.77 -9.64
CA LYS A 73 5.55 -7.60 -11.08
C LYS A 73 4.33 -7.03 -11.81
N LYS A 74 3.12 -7.51 -11.49
CA LYS A 74 1.88 -7.02 -12.09
C LYS A 74 1.60 -5.55 -11.76
N LEU A 75 1.87 -5.14 -10.52
CA LEU A 75 1.60 -3.77 -10.05
C LEU A 75 2.65 -2.76 -10.50
N PHE A 76 3.93 -3.15 -10.48
CA PHE A 76 5.05 -2.22 -10.69
C PHE A 76 5.76 -2.40 -12.03
N GLY A 77 5.33 -3.38 -12.85
CA GLY A 77 5.92 -3.68 -14.17
C GLY A 77 7.36 -4.21 -14.13
N ARG A 78 7.92 -4.42 -12.93
CA ARG A 78 9.28 -4.91 -12.70
C ARG A 78 9.30 -5.86 -11.51
N ASP A 79 10.28 -6.74 -11.50
CA ASP A 79 10.50 -7.63 -10.36
C ASP A 79 11.07 -6.78 -9.21
N VAL A 80 10.24 -6.53 -8.19
CA VAL A 80 10.65 -5.83 -6.96
C VAL A 80 10.97 -6.91 -5.93
N GLY A 81 12.24 -6.99 -5.51
CA GLY A 81 12.73 -7.91 -4.47
C GLY A 81 11.91 -7.82 -3.19
#